data_AF-A0A1C5CHG3-F1
#
_entry.id   AF-A0A1C5CHG3-F1
#
_cell.length_a   1.000
_cell.length_b   1.000
_cell.length_c   1.000
_cell.angle_alpha   90.00
_cell.angle_beta   90.00
_cell.angle_gamma   90.00
#
_symmetry.space_group_name_H-M   'P 1'
#
loop_
_entity.id
_entity.type
_entity.pdbx_description
1 polymer ?
#
loop_
_entity_poly.entity_id
_entity_poly.type
_entity_poly.pdbx_seq_one_letter_code
_entity_poly.pdbx_strand_id
1 'polypeptide(L)'
;MVAAGGRLTVTVQGCRRGGEMASRAFRTAPLTPFRDDTSRGVVYVNRNARAGRYDISVRCDGRTITRPRAFTVIGGVNGGLGGSRTSGATTTDMAIGGGLVGVALIGGGAYWLRRRGERRA
;
A
#
# COMPACT_ATOMS: atom_id res chain seq x y z
N MET A 1 11.96 -5.56 7.90
CA MET A 1 10.92 -6.22 8.74
C MET A 1 10.46 -5.22 9.79
N VAL A 2 9.23 -5.32 10.32
CA VAL A 2 8.67 -4.34 11.26
C VAL A 2 8.04 -5.05 12.46
N ALA A 3 8.23 -4.53 13.67
CA ALA A 3 7.56 -5.06 14.86
C ALA A 3 6.08 -4.65 14.89
N ALA A 4 5.22 -5.47 15.51
CA ALA A 4 3.86 -5.03 15.82
C ALA A 4 3.90 -3.76 16.70
N GLY A 5 3.10 -2.74 16.38
CA GLY A 5 3.19 -1.42 17.01
C GLY A 5 4.29 -0.50 16.43
N GLY A 6 5.14 -1.01 15.54
CA GLY A 6 6.24 -0.27 14.93
C GLY A 6 5.76 0.77 13.92
N ARG A 7 6.55 1.84 13.76
CA ARG A 7 6.33 2.87 12.75
C ARG A 7 6.89 2.44 11.40
N LEU A 8 6.11 2.61 10.34
CA LEU A 8 6.48 2.32 8.96
C LEU A 8 6.27 3.58 8.11
N THR A 9 7.29 3.97 7.36
CA THR A 9 7.19 5.02 6.35
C THR A 9 7.07 4.37 4.99
N VAL A 10 6.03 4.73 4.25
CA VAL A 10 5.77 4.24 2.90
C VAL A 10 5.96 5.41 1.94
N THR A 11 6.76 5.20 0.90
CA THR A 11 6.90 6.13 -0.22
C THR A 11 6.39 5.44 -1.47
N VAL A 12 5.64 6.16 -2.29
CA VAL A 12 4.98 5.63 -3.49
C VAL A 12 5.31 6.57 -4.65
N GLN A 13 5.70 6.01 -5.79
CA GLN A 13 5.87 6.73 -7.04
C GLN A 13 4.62 6.51 -7.90
N GLY A 14 4.25 7.45 -8.76
CA GLY A 14 3.02 7.34 -9.56
C GLY A 14 1.78 7.95 -8.91
N CYS A 15 1.93 8.62 -7.76
CA CYS A 15 0.81 9.18 -6.99
C CYS A 15 1.05 10.66 -6.70
N ARG A 16 1.15 11.50 -7.73
CA ARG A 16 1.49 12.93 -7.58
C ARG A 16 0.47 13.73 -6.76
N ARG A 17 -0.81 13.34 -6.78
CA ARG A 17 -1.89 14.04 -6.05
C ARG A 17 -2.09 13.52 -4.62
N GLY A 18 -1.24 12.60 -4.16
CA GLY A 18 -1.47 11.87 -2.92
C GLY A 18 -2.38 10.67 -3.15
N GLY A 19 -3.00 10.19 -2.09
CA GLY A 19 -3.91 9.05 -2.14
C GLY A 19 -4.15 8.44 -0.78
N GLU A 20 -4.54 7.18 -0.77
CA GLU A 20 -4.72 6.41 0.47
C GLU A 20 -3.97 5.09 0.36
N MET A 21 -3.37 4.66 1.45
CA MET A 21 -2.75 3.35 1.55
C MET A 21 -3.45 2.52 2.62
N ALA A 22 -3.59 1.23 2.34
CA ALA A 22 -4.24 0.26 3.21
C ALA A 22 -3.42 -1.03 3.27
N SER A 23 -3.48 -1.72 4.41
CA SER A 23 -2.88 -3.03 4.60
C SER A 23 -3.68 -3.79 5.65
N ARG A 24 -3.59 -5.12 5.67
CA ARG A 24 -4.17 -5.90 6.78
C ARG A 24 -3.43 -5.68 8.11
N ALA A 25 -2.24 -5.10 8.08
CA ALA A 25 -1.42 -4.84 9.27
C ALA A 25 -1.59 -3.42 9.85
N PHE A 26 -2.27 -2.49 9.16
CA PHE A 26 -2.51 -1.13 9.66
C PHE A 26 -3.80 -0.54 9.06
N ARG A 27 -4.43 0.43 9.73
CA ARG A 27 -5.64 1.10 9.18
C ARG A 27 -5.31 1.93 7.95
N THR A 28 -6.30 2.14 7.08
CA THR A 28 -6.18 3.04 5.93
C THR A 28 -5.64 4.40 6.38
N ALA A 29 -4.62 4.89 5.68
CA ALA A 29 -3.95 6.14 6.01
C ALA A 29 -3.72 6.96 4.74
N PRO A 30 -3.75 8.30 4.84
CA PRO A 30 -3.50 9.16 3.70
C PRO A 30 -2.02 9.12 3.29
N LEU A 31 -1.80 9.22 1.99
CA LEU A 31 -0.52 9.54 1.38
C LEU A 31 -0.54 11.02 1.00
N THR A 32 0.47 11.75 1.45
CA THR A 32 0.64 13.16 1.10
C THR A 32 1.69 13.33 0.02
N PRO A 33 1.49 14.22 -0.96
CA PRO A 33 2.53 14.57 -1.93
C PRO A 33 3.80 15.01 -1.20
N PHE A 34 4.94 14.45 -1.58
CA PHE A 34 6.23 14.78 -0.97
C PHE A 34 7.13 15.52 -1.96
N ARG A 35 7.51 14.88 -3.08
CA ARG A 35 8.32 15.49 -4.15
C ARG A 35 8.03 14.86 -5.50
N ASP A 36 8.01 15.68 -6.55
CA ASP A 36 7.83 15.26 -7.94
C ASP A 36 6.56 14.42 -8.12
N ASP A 37 6.74 13.16 -8.50
CA ASP A 37 5.68 12.17 -8.70
C ASP A 37 5.54 11.21 -7.50
N THR A 38 6.16 11.57 -6.37
CA THR A 38 6.20 10.75 -5.17
C THR A 38 5.30 11.28 -4.06
N SER A 39 4.61 10.34 -3.42
CA SER A 39 3.84 10.58 -2.20
C SER A 39 4.37 9.74 -1.05
N ARG A 40 4.23 10.26 0.16
CA ARG A 40 4.72 9.63 1.39
C ARG A 40 3.60 9.54 2.41
N GLY A 41 3.58 8.45 3.16
CA GLY A 41 2.70 8.27 4.31
C GLY A 41 3.45 7.60 5.45
N VAL A 42 3.01 7.90 6.67
CA VAL A 42 3.53 7.28 7.88
C VAL A 42 2.39 6.55 8.57
N VAL A 43 2.59 5.27 8.86
CA VAL A 43 1.62 4.42 9.56
C VAL A 43 2.28 3.68 10.71
N TYR A 44 1.44 3.24 11.64
CA TYR A 44 1.83 2.34 12.71
C TYR A 44 1.21 0.98 12.45
N VAL A 45 2.03 -0.06 12.50
CA VAL A 45 1.56 -1.44 12.44
C VAL A 45 0.70 -1.70 13.67
N ASN A 46 -0.46 -2.31 13.49
CA ASN A 46 -1.36 -2.66 14.58
C ASN A 46 -0.62 -3.51 15.61
N ARG A 47 -0.82 -3.21 16.91
CA ARG A 47 -0.14 -3.94 18.00
C ARG A 47 -0.50 -5.43 18.05
N ASN A 48 -1.69 -5.78 17.55
CA ASN A 48 -2.18 -7.16 17.42
C ASN A 48 -1.95 -7.75 16.02
N ALA A 49 -1.13 -7.12 15.17
CA ALA A 49 -0.76 -7.69 13.88
C ALA A 49 -0.03 -9.03 14.11
N ARG A 50 -0.51 -10.07 13.43
CA ARG A 50 0.10 -11.40 13.48
C ARG A 50 1.47 -11.35 12.81
N ALA A 51 2.40 -12.20 13.26
CA ALA A 51 3.64 -12.40 12.52
C ALA A 51 3.32 -12.91 11.11
N GLY A 52 3.96 -12.34 10.09
CA GLY A 52 3.72 -12.74 8.70
C GLY A 52 4.02 -11.67 7.66
N ARG A 53 3.86 -12.04 6.39
CA ARG A 53 4.05 -11.14 5.24
C ARG A 53 2.75 -10.39 4.95
N TYR A 54 2.86 -9.08 4.79
CA TYR A 54 1.74 -8.19 4.50
C TYR A 54 1.92 -7.50 3.17
N ASP A 55 0.82 -7.40 2.43
CA ASP A 55 0.65 -6.57 1.26
C ASP A 55 0.34 -5.12 1.67
N ILE A 56 0.66 -4.17 0.78
CA ILE A 56 0.19 -2.78 0.87
C ILE A 56 -0.53 -2.48 -0.43
N SER A 57 -1.75 -1.95 -0.30
CA SER A 57 -2.53 -1.45 -1.42
C SER A 57 -2.61 0.07 -1.33
N VAL A 58 -2.35 0.74 -2.43
CA VAL A 58 -2.38 2.20 -2.56
C VAL A 58 -3.45 2.57 -3.57
N ARG A 59 -4.33 3.49 -3.22
CA ARG A 59 -5.34 4.07 -4.10
C ARG A 59 -4.98 5.51 -4.38
N CYS A 60 -4.62 5.83 -5.62
CA CYS A 60 -4.28 7.18 -6.07
C CYS A 60 -4.69 7.36 -7.54
N ASP A 61 -5.04 8.58 -7.94
CA ASP A 61 -5.36 8.94 -9.33
C ASP A 61 -6.41 8.01 -9.99
N GLY A 62 -7.39 7.54 -9.21
CA GLY A 62 -8.45 6.64 -9.68
C GLY A 62 -8.02 5.17 -9.87
N ARG A 63 -6.77 4.83 -9.57
CA ARG A 63 -6.21 3.48 -9.68
C ARG A 63 -5.87 2.90 -8.31
N THR A 64 -5.91 1.58 -8.20
CA THR A 64 -5.37 0.83 -7.06
C THR A 64 -4.10 0.09 -7.48
N ILE A 65 -3.04 0.23 -6.69
CA ILE A 65 -1.74 -0.39 -6.88
C ILE A 65 -1.45 -1.24 -5.65
N THR A 66 -1.33 -2.55 -5.82
CA THR A 66 -1.02 -3.47 -4.72
C THR A 66 0.40 -3.99 -4.84
N ARG A 67 1.19 -3.81 -3.79
CA ARG A 67 2.52 -4.42 -3.65
C ARG A 67 2.39 -5.67 -2.78
N PRO A 68 2.43 -6.88 -3.38
CA PRO A 68 2.39 -8.11 -2.60
C PRO A 68 3.67 -8.23 -1.76
N ARG A 69 3.54 -8.73 -0.53
CA ARG A 69 4.68 -8.99 0.38
C ARG A 69 5.58 -7.75 0.60
N ALA A 70 4.98 -6.57 0.69
CA ALA A 70 5.67 -5.29 0.88
C ALA A 70 6.48 -5.23 2.19
N PHE A 71 6.00 -5.89 3.25
CA PHE A 71 6.77 -6.00 4.49
C PHE A 71 6.42 -7.27 5.25
N THR A 72 7.25 -7.60 6.24
CA THR A 72 7.02 -8.71 7.17
C THR A 72 6.90 -8.15 8.58
N VAL A 73 5.80 -8.48 9.25
CA VAL A 73 5.62 -8.23 10.68
C VAL A 73 6.30 -9.34 11.45
N ILE A 74 7.17 -8.97 12.37
CA ILE A 74 7.71 -9.86 13.39
C ILE A 74 6.79 -9.71 14.60
N GLY A 75 6.15 -10.80 15.01
CA GLY A 75 5.06 -10.78 15.99
C GLY A 75 5.46 -10.13 17.31
N GLY A 76 4.60 -9.24 17.81
CA GLY A 76 4.65 -8.75 19.19
C GLY A 76 3.91 -9.74 20.08
N VAL A 77 4.65 -10.37 20.99
CA VAL A 77 4.12 -11.35 21.95
C VAL A 77 3.09 -10.70 22.89
N ASN A 78 2.01 -11.44 23.19
CA ASN A 78 1.05 -11.14 24.27
C ASN A 78 1.63 -11.49 25.68
N GLY A 79 2.95 -11.51 25.83
CA GLY A 79 3.62 -11.84 27.08
C GLY A 79 5.01 -11.25 27.03
N GLY A 80 5.31 -10.36 27.99
CA GLY A 80 6.44 -9.44 27.93
C GLY A 80 7.77 -10.08 27.55
N LEU A 81 8.47 -9.42 26.63
CA LEU A 81 9.91 -9.48 26.50
C LEU A 81 10.36 -8.08 26.09
N GLY A 82 10.94 -7.37 27.05
CA GLY A 82 11.73 -6.18 26.79
C GLY A 82 12.88 -6.54 25.84
N GLY A 83 13.08 -5.70 24.82
CA GLY A 83 14.07 -5.96 23.79
C GLY A 83 14.25 -4.73 22.91
N SER A 84 14.94 -3.73 23.46
CA SER A 84 15.38 -2.57 22.71
C SER A 84 16.53 -2.96 21.76
N ARG A 85 16.40 -2.54 20.51
CA ARG A 85 17.42 -2.37 19.46
C ARG A 85 18.07 -3.63 18.88
N THR A 86 17.95 -3.79 17.55
CA THR A 86 19.10 -3.79 16.64
C THR A 86 18.62 -3.52 15.22
N SER A 87 19.36 -2.62 14.58
CA SER A 87 19.26 -2.07 13.24
C SER A 87 18.96 -3.10 12.15
N GLY A 88 18.13 -2.68 11.21
CA GLY A 88 17.86 -3.41 9.96
C GLY A 88 17.02 -2.56 9.01
N ALA A 89 17.64 -1.50 8.49
CA ALA A 89 17.15 -0.62 7.42
C ALA A 89 15.87 0.20 7.73
N THR A 90 16.07 1.32 8.44
CA THR A 90 15.50 2.61 7.98
C THR A 90 15.68 2.73 6.47
N THR A 91 14.70 3.33 5.78
CA THR A 91 14.59 3.43 4.31
C THR A 91 14.39 2.08 3.62
N THR A 92 13.18 1.52 3.74
CA THR A 92 12.62 0.82 2.57
C THR A 92 12.40 1.89 1.50
N ASP A 93 13.43 2.14 0.69
CA ASP A 93 13.31 2.81 -0.61
C ASP A 93 12.47 1.91 -1.51
N MET A 94 11.15 1.88 -1.25
CA MET A 94 10.19 1.14 -2.05
C MET A 94 9.73 2.06 -3.16
N ALA A 95 10.55 2.18 -4.20
CA ALA A 95 10.08 2.58 -5.51
C ALA A 95 9.07 1.51 -5.98
N ILE A 96 7.78 1.78 -5.78
CA ILE A 96 6.70 1.03 -6.43
C ILE A 96 6.72 1.47 -7.90
N GLY A 97 7.72 0.98 -8.64
CA GLY A 97 7.87 1.17 -10.07
C GLY A 97 6.84 0.30 -10.81
N GLY A 98 6.19 0.90 -11.81
CA GLY A 98 5.11 0.33 -12.58
C GLY A 98 5.48 -1.00 -13.24
N GLY A 99 5.04 -2.10 -12.64
CA GLY A 99 5.19 -3.45 -13.18
C GLY A 99 3.88 -4.21 -13.03
N LEU A 100 3.06 -4.15 -14.09
CA LEU A 100 2.05 -5.12 -14.56
C LEU A 100 1.35 -5.99 -13.50
N VAL A 101 0.05 -5.73 -13.26
CA VAL A 101 -0.91 -6.82 -13.01
C VAL A 101 -2.24 -6.49 -13.69
N GLY A 102 -2.65 -7.39 -14.58
CA GLY A 102 -3.92 -7.35 -15.30
C GLY A 102 -5.02 -8.17 -14.61
N VAL A 103 -6.26 -7.73 -14.91
CA VAL A 103 -7.54 -8.46 -15.05
C VAL A 103 -8.11 -9.24 -13.85
N ALA A 104 -9.30 -8.83 -13.39
CA ALA A 104 -10.56 -9.59 -13.51
C ALA A 104 -11.75 -8.79 -12.95
N LEU A 105 -12.59 -8.24 -13.83
CA LEU A 105 -13.90 -7.68 -13.48
C LEU A 105 -14.89 -8.84 -13.32
N ILE A 106 -15.28 -9.14 -12.08
CA ILE A 106 -16.47 -9.96 -11.82
C ILE A 106 -17.36 -9.20 -10.84
N GLY A 107 -18.51 -8.77 -11.33
CA GLY A 107 -19.69 -8.45 -10.52
C GLY A 107 -20.07 -6.97 -10.48
N GLY A 108 -21.06 -6.60 -11.29
CA GLY A 108 -21.84 -5.38 -11.10
C GLY A 108 -22.01 -4.56 -12.37
N GLY A 109 -23.06 -4.84 -13.13
CA GLY A 109 -23.41 -4.08 -14.33
C GLY A 109 -23.67 -2.60 -14.05
N ALA A 110 -23.65 -1.81 -15.14
CA ALA A 110 -24.07 -0.40 -15.26
C ALA A 110 -22.97 0.65 -15.54
N TYR A 111 -21.93 0.34 -16.33
CA TYR A 111 -21.17 1.42 -16.95
C TYR A 111 -20.83 1.16 -18.43
N TRP A 112 -21.78 1.61 -19.26
CA TRP A 112 -21.45 2.41 -20.43
C TRP A 112 -20.74 1.73 -21.60
N LEU A 113 -21.50 0.92 -22.36
CA LEU A 113 -21.29 0.79 -23.81
C LEU A 113 -22.61 1.01 -24.54
N ARG A 114 -23.05 2.28 -24.52
CA ARG A 114 -24.00 2.82 -25.50
C ARG A 114 -23.36 4.06 -26.13
N ARG A 115 -22.36 3.86 -26.98
CA ARG A 115 -22.15 4.81 -28.09
C ARG A 115 -22.53 4.12 -29.39
N ARG A 116 -23.79 4.37 -29.69
CA ARG A 116 -24.45 4.25 -30.97
C ARG A 116 -23.74 5.19 -31.95
N GLY A 117 -23.40 4.66 -33.14
CA GLY A 117 -23.21 5.44 -34.35
C GLY A 117 -21.83 6.11 -34.52
N GLU A 118 -21.28 6.28 -35.72
CA GLU A 118 -21.79 6.08 -37.07
C GLU A 118 -20.59 6.18 -38.07
N ARG A 119 -20.77 5.58 -39.27
CA ARG A 119 -20.25 5.96 -40.62
C ARG A 119 -18.79 5.67 -41.05
N ARG A 120 -18.73 5.12 -42.29
CA ARG A 120 -17.67 5.15 -43.34
C ARG A 120 -16.55 4.11 -43.18
N ALA A 121 -16.16 3.30 -44.17
CA ALA A 121 -16.38 3.31 -45.62
C ALA A 121 -16.41 1.87 -46.16
#